data_AF-A0A9D8QUK2-F1
#
_entry.id   AF-A0A9D8QUK2-F1
#
_cell.length_a   1.000
_cell.length_b   1.000
_cell.length_c   1.000
_cell.angle_alpha   90.00
_cell.angle_beta   90.00
_cell.angle_gamma   90.00
#
_symmetry.space_group_name_H-M   'P 1'
#
loop_
_entity.id
_entity.type
_entity.pdbx_description
1 polymer ?
#
loop_
_entity_poly.entity_id
_entity_poly.type
_entity_poly.pdbx_seq_one_letter_code
_entity_poly.pdbx_strand_id
1 'polypeptide(L)'
;MKKRKVFCLILSALLGGGANSLAYTTAGDGTTYSLQTLSRIDDSDVLCFDDEERVRYMIVGPVTIARGDRFVMDDDVLVEFDDKATLIIEGEADFRLKKGSTFDSAFDDHTAMPIGIQVTGGKGATEFTNCSFYAVGLRNSSPQGMNLSHCAFYACNGAIGQGALTLGTDGAPFHIVDCHFEDNAKAAIAGAANYRNPLVIERCTFVRNGAANGNTPQLNLTVADSIVVRSCTIEGNPQNTMVGGIVVANLLGFEGDYVTVIKDNRITDNRFGIATYLSQKAFIVDNILVDNNHETNAMNGGSGINVYDPYQTQYTYISGNHIEGSLWGITLVGGKEANLGRTDVPESDSRYNPGRNFFRNNGNGGVLYDLYNNSPNIVYAQGNVWNVAVQREADIENVVFHRHDDASLGEVFFMPPGNPTGISSEHFEGDEANDGNQLPLYDLSGREIVNSPSSEGSLANGIYIQGGKKVIIN
;
A
#
# COMPACT_ATOMS: atom_id res chain seq x y z
N MET A 1 -15.11 24.66 -42.16
CA MET A 1 -14.24 24.94 -40.99
C MET A 1 -12.80 24.70 -41.39
N LYS A 2 -11.98 25.76 -41.40
CA LYS A 2 -10.56 25.67 -41.77
C LYS A 2 -9.81 24.90 -40.67
N LYS A 3 -9.30 23.70 -40.98
CA LYS A 3 -8.31 23.00 -40.16
C LYS A 3 -7.09 23.90 -40.06
N ARG A 4 -6.84 24.51 -38.90
CA ARG A 4 -5.56 25.16 -38.59
C ARG A 4 -4.52 24.05 -38.56
N LYS A 5 -3.74 23.92 -39.63
CA LYS A 5 -2.51 23.13 -39.62
C LYS A 5 -1.52 23.87 -38.71
N VAL A 6 -1.27 23.34 -37.53
CA VAL A 6 -0.15 23.75 -36.70
C VAL A 6 1.09 23.27 -37.44
N PHE A 7 2.00 24.17 -37.76
CA PHE A 7 3.26 23.85 -38.42
C PHE A 7 4.32 23.92 -37.33
N CYS A 8 4.72 22.77 -36.79
CA CYS A 8 5.89 22.68 -35.92
C CYS A 8 7.14 22.70 -36.80
N LEU A 9 8.11 23.54 -36.45
CA LEU A 9 9.36 23.67 -37.19
C LEU A 9 10.14 22.36 -37.05
N ILE A 10 10.48 21.73 -38.18
CA ILE A 10 11.41 20.59 -38.24
C ILE A 10 12.81 21.15 -38.00
N LEU A 11 13.37 20.99 -36.80
CA LEU A 11 14.79 21.24 -36.56
C LEU A 11 15.55 19.94 -36.81
N SER A 12 16.31 19.91 -37.90
CA SER A 12 17.24 18.83 -38.25
C SER A 12 18.29 18.68 -37.16
N ALA A 13 18.40 17.47 -36.59
CA ALA A 13 19.32 17.10 -35.54
C ALA A 13 20.78 17.52 -35.83
N LEU A 14 21.33 18.37 -34.98
CA LEU A 14 22.77 18.49 -34.77
C LEU A 14 23.10 17.80 -33.45
N LEU A 15 23.37 16.50 -33.55
CA LEU A 15 24.14 15.77 -32.55
C LEU A 15 25.57 16.31 -32.59
N GLY A 16 26.02 16.95 -31.52
CA GLY A 16 27.42 17.33 -31.37
C GLY A 16 27.67 18.43 -30.35
N GLY A 17 28.01 18.02 -29.14
CA GLY A 17 28.71 18.87 -28.18
C GLY A 17 28.01 18.93 -26.83
N GLY A 18 28.69 18.44 -25.79
CA GLY A 18 28.33 18.72 -24.40
C GLY A 18 28.40 20.22 -24.14
N ALA A 19 27.30 20.90 -24.37
CA ALA A 19 27.02 22.19 -23.77
C ALA A 19 26.42 21.89 -22.39
N ASN A 20 26.96 22.50 -21.34
CA ASN A 20 26.21 22.61 -20.09
C ASN A 20 24.94 23.40 -20.45
N SER A 21 23.80 22.72 -20.61
CA SER A 21 22.55 23.45 -20.82
C SER A 21 22.33 24.32 -19.59
N LEU A 22 22.22 25.63 -19.81
CA LEU A 22 21.83 26.54 -18.76
C LEU A 22 20.37 26.23 -18.46
N ALA A 23 20.05 25.91 -17.21
CA ALA A 23 18.68 25.64 -16.80
C ALA A 23 17.75 26.79 -17.25
N TYR A 24 16.72 26.46 -18.03
CA TYR A 24 15.72 27.44 -18.43
C TYR A 24 14.72 27.67 -17.30
N THR A 25 14.35 28.93 -17.07
CA THR A 25 13.32 29.31 -16.09
C THR A 25 12.37 30.31 -16.73
N THR A 26 11.06 30.09 -16.59
CA THR A 26 10.04 31.03 -17.09
C THR A 26 10.06 32.37 -16.31
N ALA A 27 9.41 33.41 -16.83
CA ALA A 27 9.55 34.77 -16.31
C ALA A 27 8.92 35.02 -14.93
N GLY A 28 7.93 34.22 -14.50
CA GLY A 28 7.19 34.41 -13.26
C GLY A 28 6.19 35.58 -13.32
N ASP A 29 5.72 35.94 -14.51
CA ASP A 29 4.91 37.12 -14.78
C ASP A 29 3.40 36.84 -14.87
N GLY A 30 2.98 35.61 -14.56
CA GLY A 30 1.58 35.18 -14.64
C GLY A 30 1.24 34.45 -15.92
N THR A 31 2.24 34.14 -16.75
CA THR A 31 2.04 33.45 -18.02
C THR A 31 1.67 31.99 -17.80
N THR A 32 0.77 31.47 -18.63
CA THR A 32 0.46 30.04 -18.70
C THR A 32 1.25 29.40 -19.82
N TYR A 33 2.04 28.39 -19.48
CA TYR A 33 2.86 27.59 -20.39
C TYR A 33 2.28 26.19 -20.57
N SER A 34 2.50 25.61 -21.74
CA SER A 34 2.43 24.17 -22.03
C SER A 34 3.73 23.74 -22.72
N LEU A 35 3.90 22.45 -22.99
CA LEU A 35 5.04 21.97 -23.78
C LEU A 35 5.06 22.60 -25.17
N GLN A 36 3.89 22.81 -25.78
CA GLN A 36 3.78 23.51 -27.07
C GLN A 36 4.31 24.95 -27.03
N THR A 37 4.04 25.69 -25.95
CA THR A 37 4.50 27.08 -25.85
C THR A 37 5.99 27.14 -25.51
N LEU A 38 6.45 26.23 -24.64
CA LEU A 38 7.86 26.13 -24.28
C LEU A 38 8.68 25.78 -25.51
N SER A 39 8.26 24.80 -26.32
CA SER A 39 8.99 24.37 -27.52
C SER A 39 9.12 25.40 -28.64
N ARG A 40 8.58 26.61 -28.46
CA ARG A 40 8.68 27.75 -29.39
C ARG A 40 9.63 28.85 -28.87
N ILE A 41 10.22 28.63 -27.70
CA ILE A 41 11.21 29.52 -27.10
C ILE A 41 12.58 28.90 -27.37
N ASP A 42 13.43 29.63 -28.08
CA ASP A 42 14.70 29.11 -28.62
C ASP A 42 15.62 28.50 -27.54
N ASP A 43 15.54 28.96 -26.30
CA ASP A 43 16.40 28.54 -25.18
C ASP A 43 15.67 27.72 -24.09
N SER A 44 14.48 27.16 -24.36
CA SER A 44 13.70 26.52 -23.29
C SER A 44 14.07 25.07 -22.97
N ASP A 45 15.07 24.49 -23.62
CA ASP A 45 15.40 23.06 -23.55
C ASP A 45 14.21 22.10 -23.82
N VAL A 46 13.16 22.57 -24.52
CA VAL A 46 12.03 21.74 -24.95
C VAL A 46 12.00 21.68 -26.47
N LEU A 47 12.14 20.48 -27.03
CA LEU A 47 12.00 20.22 -28.46
C LEU A 47 10.62 19.64 -28.75
N CYS A 48 10.08 19.94 -29.93
CA CYS A 48 8.81 19.38 -30.41
C CYS A 48 9.07 18.63 -31.72
N PHE A 49 8.60 17.39 -31.78
CA PHE A 49 8.63 16.54 -32.95
C PHE A 49 7.19 16.23 -33.34
N ASP A 50 6.84 16.60 -34.56
CA ASP A 50 5.54 16.26 -35.14
C ASP A 50 5.67 14.85 -35.72
N ASP A 51 5.26 13.84 -34.95
CA ASP A 51 5.15 12.47 -35.40
C ASP A 51 3.76 12.23 -36.02
N GLU A 52 3.65 11.33 -36.99
CA GLU A 52 2.39 11.03 -37.66
C GLU A 52 1.37 10.37 -36.71
N GLU A 53 1.84 9.71 -35.64
CA GLU A 53 1.00 8.97 -34.69
C GLU A 53 0.64 9.75 -33.43
N ARG A 54 1.59 10.50 -32.85
CA ARG A 54 1.41 11.24 -31.59
C ARG A 54 2.42 12.38 -31.47
N VAL A 55 1.99 13.56 -31.00
CA VAL A 55 2.92 14.67 -30.75
C VAL A 55 3.94 14.26 -29.70
N ARG A 56 5.22 14.44 -30.00
CA ARG A 56 6.33 14.11 -29.11
C ARG A 56 7.07 15.38 -28.72
N TYR A 57 7.32 15.54 -27.42
CA TYR A 57 8.19 16.57 -26.87
C TYR A 57 9.40 15.92 -26.22
N MET A 58 10.56 16.57 -26.29
CA MET A 58 11.76 16.12 -25.59
C MET A 58 12.28 17.26 -24.72
N ILE A 59 12.48 16.98 -23.44
CA ILE A 59 13.12 17.88 -22.48
C ILE A 59 14.59 17.47 -22.42
N VAL A 60 15.48 18.33 -22.90
CA VAL A 60 16.93 18.04 -23.05
C VAL A 60 17.79 18.57 -21.90
N GLY A 61 17.18 19.32 -20.98
CA GLY A 61 17.85 19.94 -19.84
C GLY A 61 16.86 20.33 -18.75
N PRO A 62 17.31 20.99 -17.66
CA PRO A 62 16.40 21.45 -16.61
C PRO A 62 15.50 22.59 -17.08
N VAL A 63 14.19 22.43 -16.92
CA VAL A 63 13.16 23.42 -17.26
C VAL A 63 12.35 23.77 -16.01
N THR A 64 12.35 25.03 -15.61
CA THR A 64 11.66 25.52 -14.41
C THR A 64 10.47 26.40 -14.78
N ILE A 65 9.28 26.01 -14.32
CA ILE A 65 8.08 26.85 -14.33
C ILE A 65 8.13 27.70 -13.06
N ALA A 66 8.52 28.95 -13.21
CA ALA A 66 8.77 29.87 -12.11
C ALA A 66 7.52 30.17 -11.28
N ARG A 67 7.73 30.53 -10.02
CA ARG A 67 6.67 31.03 -9.16
C ARG A 67 5.97 32.23 -9.83
N GLY A 68 4.64 32.20 -9.84
CA GLY A 68 3.81 33.21 -10.50
C GLY A 68 3.21 32.71 -11.81
N ASP A 69 3.91 31.80 -12.49
CA ASP A 69 3.43 31.18 -13.73
C ASP A 69 2.61 29.90 -13.47
N ARG A 70 1.96 29.42 -14.53
CA ARG A 70 1.19 28.18 -14.52
C ARG A 70 1.63 27.27 -15.67
N PHE A 71 1.75 25.98 -15.40
CA PHE A 71 1.93 24.94 -16.41
C PHE A 71 0.63 24.16 -16.63
N VAL A 72 0.27 23.92 -17.89
CA VAL A 72 -0.85 23.06 -18.26
C VAL A 72 -0.33 22.00 -19.21
N MET A 73 -0.49 20.74 -18.80
CA MET A 73 -0.03 19.59 -19.58
C MET A 73 -0.98 19.31 -20.76
N ASP A 74 -0.40 18.99 -21.91
CA ASP A 74 -1.14 18.58 -23.11
C ASP A 74 -1.64 17.13 -22.97
N ASP A 75 -2.86 16.86 -23.44
CA ASP A 75 -3.43 15.50 -23.58
C ASP A 75 -2.85 14.77 -24.79
N ASP A 76 -2.72 13.45 -24.72
CA ASP A 76 -2.41 12.58 -25.86
C ASP A 76 -1.03 12.87 -26.47
N VAL A 77 -0.01 13.07 -25.63
CA VAL A 77 1.37 13.34 -26.05
C VAL A 77 2.38 12.38 -25.42
N LEU A 78 3.53 12.26 -26.06
CA LEU A 78 4.75 11.66 -25.49
C LEU A 78 5.70 12.76 -25.02
N VAL A 79 6.23 12.65 -23.82
CA VAL A 79 7.25 13.53 -23.25
C VAL A 79 8.48 12.72 -22.90
N GLU A 80 9.56 12.89 -23.63
CA GLU A 80 10.83 12.23 -23.38
C GLU A 80 11.75 13.15 -22.56
N PHE A 81 12.53 12.56 -21.65
CA PHE A 81 13.52 13.26 -20.86
C PHE A 81 14.92 12.72 -21.17
N ASP A 82 15.82 13.59 -21.62
CA ASP A 82 17.24 13.25 -21.83
C ASP A 82 17.98 13.04 -20.49
N ASP A 83 19.25 12.65 -20.54
CA ASP A 83 20.07 12.42 -19.35
C ASP A 83 20.04 13.63 -18.41
N LYS A 84 19.70 13.39 -17.14
CA LYS A 84 19.56 14.41 -16.07
C LYS A 84 18.50 15.49 -16.34
N ALA A 85 17.72 15.39 -17.41
CA ALA A 85 16.64 16.34 -17.67
C ALA A 85 15.60 16.32 -16.54
N THR A 86 15.05 17.50 -16.25
CA THR A 86 14.09 17.70 -15.15
C THR A 86 13.06 18.75 -15.53
N LEU A 87 11.79 18.50 -15.25
CA LEU A 87 10.75 19.53 -15.23
C LEU A 87 10.49 19.94 -13.78
N ILE A 88 10.78 21.19 -13.42
CA ILE A 88 10.62 21.75 -12.08
C ILE A 88 9.42 22.69 -12.06
N ILE A 89 8.49 22.47 -11.15
CA ILE A 89 7.27 23.26 -10.99
C ILE A 89 7.35 24.06 -9.68
N GLU A 90 7.77 25.33 -9.75
CA GLU A 90 7.67 26.29 -8.64
C GLU A 90 6.34 27.06 -8.65
N GLY A 91 5.75 27.23 -9.84
CA GLY A 91 4.44 27.82 -10.07
C GLY A 91 3.28 26.86 -9.81
N GLU A 92 2.13 27.14 -10.42
CA GLU A 92 1.01 26.20 -10.44
C GLU A 92 1.17 25.19 -11.59
N ALA A 93 0.65 23.98 -11.45
CA ALA A 93 0.54 23.04 -12.56
C ALA A 93 -0.78 22.28 -12.55
N ASP A 94 -1.17 21.80 -13.73
CA ASP A 94 -2.36 20.99 -13.95
C ASP A 94 -2.03 19.83 -14.89
N PHE A 95 -2.03 18.61 -14.35
CA PHE A 95 -1.79 17.35 -15.06
C PHE A 95 -3.06 16.49 -15.09
N ARG A 96 -4.25 17.10 -15.10
CA ARG A 96 -5.52 16.37 -15.23
C ARG A 96 -5.83 16.08 -16.69
N LEU A 97 -5.38 14.93 -17.17
CA LEU A 97 -5.48 14.53 -18.57
C LEU A 97 -6.74 13.71 -18.82
N LYS A 98 -7.44 13.96 -19.92
CA LYS A 98 -8.66 13.23 -20.31
C LYS A 98 -8.35 11.98 -21.12
N LYS A 99 -7.36 12.06 -22.00
CA LYS A 99 -6.88 10.95 -22.85
C LYS A 99 -5.63 10.30 -22.30
N GLY A 100 -4.95 11.01 -21.40
CA GLY A 100 -3.69 10.60 -20.80
C GLY A 100 -2.49 10.96 -21.68
N SER A 101 -1.32 11.00 -21.04
CA SER A 101 -0.03 11.28 -21.69
C SER A 101 1.06 10.45 -21.04
N THR A 102 2.14 10.22 -21.81
CA THR A 102 3.27 9.41 -21.40
C THR A 102 4.49 10.28 -21.14
N PHE A 103 5.18 10.04 -20.03
CA PHE A 103 6.48 10.59 -19.69
C PHE A 103 7.49 9.44 -19.72
N ASP A 104 8.56 9.56 -20.47
CA ASP A 104 9.53 8.48 -20.72
C ASP A 104 10.97 8.98 -20.65
N SER A 105 11.93 8.08 -20.46
CA SER A 105 13.34 8.35 -20.75
C SER A 105 13.54 8.50 -22.25
N ALA A 106 14.38 9.45 -22.67
CA ALA A 106 14.80 9.52 -24.06
C ALA A 106 15.59 8.27 -24.45
N PHE A 107 15.44 7.87 -25.71
CA PHE A 107 16.08 6.72 -26.35
C PHE A 107 15.57 5.36 -25.86
N ASP A 108 15.18 4.51 -26.82
CA ASP A 108 14.66 3.16 -26.58
C ASP A 108 15.65 2.20 -25.90
N ASP A 109 16.92 2.61 -25.76
CA ASP A 109 17.95 1.82 -25.08
C ASP A 109 18.05 2.09 -23.57
N HIS A 110 17.24 3.01 -23.05
CA HIS A 110 17.18 3.42 -21.64
C HIS A 110 18.55 3.80 -21.05
N THR A 111 19.47 4.30 -21.88
CA THR A 111 20.78 4.78 -21.40
C THR A 111 20.69 6.16 -20.73
N ALA A 112 19.66 6.94 -21.08
CA ALA A 112 19.37 8.20 -20.40
C ALA A 112 18.84 7.93 -18.97
N MET A 113 19.40 8.64 -17.99
CA MET A 113 18.97 8.59 -16.59
C MET A 113 18.31 9.91 -16.20
N PRO A 114 17.09 10.20 -16.68
CA PRO A 114 16.40 11.43 -16.36
C PRO A 114 16.06 11.51 -14.87
N ILE A 115 16.06 12.72 -14.32
CA ILE A 115 15.60 12.96 -12.95
C ILE A 115 14.06 12.91 -12.94
N GLY A 116 13.40 13.54 -13.91
CA GLY A 116 11.94 13.50 -14.08
C GLY A 116 11.23 14.78 -13.66
N ILE A 117 10.13 14.67 -12.92
CA ILE A 117 9.29 15.83 -12.56
C ILE A 117 9.42 16.14 -11.07
N GLN A 118 9.68 17.40 -10.74
CA GLN A 118 9.72 17.90 -9.37
C GLN A 118 8.71 19.02 -9.17
N VAL A 119 7.76 18.82 -8.26
CA VAL A 119 6.87 19.88 -7.80
C VAL A 119 7.45 20.48 -6.54
N THR A 120 7.74 21.79 -6.52
CA THR A 120 8.34 22.48 -5.37
C THR A 120 7.47 23.63 -4.85
N GLY A 121 6.48 24.06 -5.62
CA GLY A 121 5.56 25.14 -5.26
C GLY A 121 4.10 24.88 -5.64
N GLY A 122 3.37 25.96 -5.92
CA GLY A 122 1.92 25.93 -6.19
C GLY A 122 1.07 26.51 -5.06
N LYS A 123 -0.18 26.90 -5.40
CA LYS A 123 -1.17 27.44 -4.44
C LYS A 123 -2.07 26.40 -3.79
N GLY A 124 -1.99 25.15 -4.25
CA GLY A 124 -2.75 24.01 -3.76
C GLY A 124 -2.09 22.71 -4.17
N ALA A 125 -2.67 21.58 -3.75
CA ALA A 125 -2.19 20.27 -4.14
C ALA A 125 -2.13 20.16 -5.67
N THR A 126 -1.02 19.64 -6.19
CA THR A 126 -0.91 19.41 -7.64
C THR A 126 -1.66 18.13 -8.02
N GLU A 127 -2.46 18.21 -9.07
CA GLU A 127 -3.34 17.13 -9.52
C GLU A 127 -2.74 16.41 -10.74
N PHE A 128 -2.61 15.09 -10.64
CA PHE A 128 -2.20 14.19 -11.72
C PHE A 128 -3.32 13.18 -11.99
N THR A 129 -3.79 13.13 -13.24
CA THR A 129 -4.78 12.13 -13.69
C THR A 129 -4.40 11.58 -15.04
N ASN A 130 -4.45 10.25 -15.21
CA ASN A 130 -4.14 9.57 -16.47
C ASN A 130 -2.70 9.81 -16.98
N CYS A 131 -1.72 9.91 -16.08
CA CYS A 131 -0.30 10.05 -16.44
C CYS A 131 0.42 8.70 -16.35
N SER A 132 1.17 8.32 -17.39
CA SER A 132 2.07 7.16 -17.34
C SER A 132 3.52 7.61 -17.35
N PHE A 133 4.32 7.11 -16.42
CA PHE A 133 5.74 7.40 -16.25
C PHE A 133 6.54 6.12 -16.51
N TYR A 134 7.43 6.13 -17.50
CA TYR A 134 8.33 5.03 -17.84
C TYR A 134 9.76 5.50 -17.62
N ALA A 135 10.55 4.75 -16.85
CA ALA A 135 11.92 5.11 -16.46
C ALA A 135 12.09 6.46 -15.73
N VAL A 136 11.00 7.22 -15.53
CA VAL A 136 10.95 8.58 -14.99
C VAL A 136 10.25 8.57 -13.62
N GLY A 137 10.72 9.43 -12.71
CA GLY A 137 10.15 9.59 -11.38
C GLY A 137 9.40 10.91 -11.18
N LEU A 138 8.62 10.97 -10.11
CA LEU A 138 7.90 12.14 -9.64
C LEU A 138 8.25 12.42 -8.18
N ARG A 139 8.58 13.67 -7.88
CA ARG A 139 8.80 14.15 -6.50
C ARG A 139 7.93 15.34 -6.21
N ASN A 140 7.35 15.36 -5.02
CA ASN A 140 6.71 16.54 -4.49
C ASN A 140 7.45 17.07 -3.26
N SER A 141 7.98 18.28 -3.34
CA SER A 141 8.54 19.05 -2.23
C SER A 141 7.69 20.29 -1.92
N SER A 142 6.49 20.42 -2.50
CA SER A 142 5.55 21.48 -2.15
C SER A 142 4.85 21.16 -0.82
N PRO A 143 4.67 22.15 0.08
CA PRO A 143 3.91 21.94 1.32
C PRO A 143 2.41 21.69 1.06
N GLN A 144 1.94 21.94 -0.16
CA GLN A 144 0.53 21.78 -0.50
C GLN A 144 0.12 20.33 -0.77
N GLY A 145 1.08 19.42 -0.90
CA GLY A 145 0.77 18.03 -1.20
C GLY A 145 0.41 17.77 -2.65
N MET A 146 -0.09 16.57 -2.94
CA MET A 146 -0.35 16.11 -4.30
C MET A 146 -1.36 14.97 -4.35
N ASN A 147 -2.17 14.97 -5.41
CA ASN A 147 -3.19 13.98 -5.67
C ASN A 147 -2.88 13.27 -6.99
N LEU A 148 -2.87 11.93 -6.96
CA LEU A 148 -2.70 11.08 -8.12
C LEU A 148 -3.93 10.19 -8.29
N SER A 149 -4.43 10.11 -9.51
CA SER A 149 -5.52 9.21 -9.89
C SER A 149 -5.25 8.56 -11.24
N HIS A 150 -5.46 7.25 -11.37
CA HIS A 150 -5.30 6.56 -12.66
C HIS A 150 -3.91 6.79 -13.30
N CYS A 151 -2.86 6.90 -12.48
CA CYS A 151 -1.49 7.10 -12.94
C CYS A 151 -0.71 5.78 -12.87
N ALA A 152 0.33 5.66 -13.68
CA ALA A 152 1.17 4.46 -13.71
C ALA A 152 2.66 4.81 -13.71
N PHE A 153 3.47 4.05 -12.97
CA PHE A 153 4.93 4.20 -12.88
C PHE A 153 5.61 2.87 -13.19
N TYR A 154 6.41 2.83 -14.24
CA TYR A 154 7.10 1.64 -14.70
C TYR A 154 8.61 1.87 -14.74
N ALA A 155 9.37 0.93 -14.19
CA ALA A 155 10.82 0.87 -14.33
C ALA A 155 11.56 2.18 -13.98
N CYS A 156 11.01 3.01 -13.07
CA CYS A 156 11.66 4.27 -12.65
C CYS A 156 13.10 4.02 -12.23
N ASN A 157 14.02 4.76 -12.84
CA ASN A 157 15.47 4.57 -12.69
C ASN A 157 16.01 4.91 -11.28
N GLY A 158 15.19 5.54 -10.43
CA GLY A 158 15.54 5.92 -9.06
C GLY A 158 16.40 7.17 -8.92
N ALA A 159 16.65 7.93 -10.00
CA ALA A 159 17.39 9.20 -9.97
C ALA A 159 16.64 10.31 -9.21
N ILE A 160 15.30 10.30 -9.25
CA ILE A 160 14.44 11.29 -8.57
C ILE A 160 14.58 11.28 -7.03
N GLY A 161 14.83 10.10 -6.44
CA GLY A 161 14.65 9.91 -5.00
C GLY A 161 14.62 8.45 -4.56
N GLN A 162 13.94 8.17 -3.44
CA GLN A 162 13.88 6.84 -2.82
C GLN A 162 12.70 5.99 -3.30
N GLY A 163 11.79 6.57 -4.05
CA GLY A 163 10.74 5.83 -4.74
C GLY A 163 10.33 6.50 -6.04
N ALA A 164 9.58 5.78 -6.87
CA ALA A 164 9.04 6.29 -8.13
C ALA A 164 8.18 7.54 -7.90
N LEU A 165 7.36 7.52 -6.85
CA LEU A 165 6.80 8.69 -6.20
C LEU A 165 7.55 8.98 -4.90
N THR A 166 8.26 10.11 -4.86
CA THR A 166 8.97 10.58 -3.67
C THR A 166 8.14 11.65 -2.93
N LEU A 167 7.76 11.32 -1.69
CA LEU A 167 7.07 12.21 -0.76
C LEU A 167 8.09 13.14 -0.10
N GLY A 168 7.91 14.45 -0.30
CA GLY A 168 8.76 15.47 0.27
C GLY A 168 7.95 16.48 1.09
N THR A 169 8.70 17.24 1.90
CA THR A 169 8.20 18.29 2.80
C THR A 169 7.31 17.75 3.92
N ASP A 170 7.77 17.86 5.16
CA ASP A 170 7.02 17.44 6.36
C ASP A 170 5.60 18.01 6.38
N GLY A 171 4.61 17.19 6.71
CA GLY A 171 3.20 17.60 6.80
C GLY A 171 2.45 17.78 5.48
N ALA A 172 3.10 17.68 4.31
CA ALA A 172 2.40 17.77 3.02
C ALA A 172 1.45 16.56 2.84
N PRO A 173 0.17 16.75 2.46
CA PRO A 173 -0.81 15.68 2.32
C PRO A 173 -0.76 15.00 0.94
N PHE A 174 -1.06 13.71 0.88
CA PHE A 174 -1.03 12.95 -0.36
C PHE A 174 -2.23 12.00 -0.49
N HIS A 175 -2.84 11.99 -1.68
CA HIS A 175 -3.91 11.05 -2.03
C HIS A 175 -3.58 10.32 -3.34
N ILE A 176 -3.36 9.02 -3.27
CA ILE A 176 -2.95 8.18 -4.40
C ILE A 176 -4.02 7.11 -4.58
N VAL A 177 -4.73 7.16 -5.70
CA VAL A 177 -5.93 6.36 -5.89
C VAL A 177 -5.94 5.72 -7.27
N ASP A 178 -6.29 4.44 -7.37
CA ASP A 178 -6.42 3.74 -8.65
C ASP A 178 -5.13 3.82 -9.51
N CYS A 179 -3.95 3.78 -8.87
CA CYS A 179 -2.65 3.90 -9.54
C CYS A 179 -1.89 2.57 -9.61
N HIS A 180 -0.93 2.48 -10.55
CA HIS A 180 -0.11 1.29 -10.78
C HIS A 180 1.39 1.60 -10.66
N PHE A 181 2.15 0.75 -9.99
CA PHE A 181 3.61 0.91 -9.82
C PHE A 181 4.28 -0.43 -10.05
N GLU A 182 5.18 -0.51 -11.03
CA GLU A 182 5.79 -1.78 -11.43
C GLU A 182 7.27 -1.67 -11.76
N ASP A 183 8.04 -2.65 -11.28
CA ASP A 183 9.46 -2.86 -11.58
C ASP A 183 10.35 -1.62 -11.34
N ASN A 184 9.92 -0.68 -10.49
CA ASN A 184 10.70 0.50 -10.17
C ASN A 184 12.00 0.10 -9.45
N ALA A 185 13.12 0.75 -9.77
CA ALA A 185 14.43 0.37 -9.24
C ALA A 185 14.47 0.41 -7.70
N LYS A 186 13.74 1.37 -7.11
CA LYS A 186 13.57 1.54 -5.66
C LYS A 186 12.09 1.34 -5.28
N ALA A 187 11.67 1.80 -4.10
CA ALA A 187 10.28 1.69 -3.65
C ALA A 187 9.30 2.28 -4.68
N ALA A 188 8.05 1.85 -4.66
CA ALA A 188 6.99 2.52 -5.41
C ALA A 188 6.75 3.93 -4.85
N ILE A 189 6.55 4.00 -3.54
CA ILE A 189 6.30 5.24 -2.81
C ILE A 189 7.22 5.28 -1.60
N ALA A 190 7.97 6.38 -1.46
CA ALA A 190 8.85 6.57 -0.31
C ALA A 190 8.90 8.03 0.15
N GLY A 191 8.93 8.23 1.46
CA GLY A 191 9.22 9.51 2.10
C GLY A 191 10.56 9.51 2.82
N ALA A 192 11.04 10.70 3.20
CA ALA A 192 12.17 10.80 4.12
C ALA A 192 11.74 10.38 5.54
N ALA A 193 12.66 9.79 6.31
CA ALA A 193 12.40 9.36 7.69
C ALA A 193 11.96 10.50 8.62
N ASN A 194 12.22 11.75 8.24
CA ASN A 194 11.84 12.95 8.97
C ASN A 194 10.61 13.70 8.42
N TYR A 195 9.89 13.13 7.44
CA TYR A 195 8.68 13.74 6.87
C TYR A 195 7.44 12.91 7.23
N ARG A 196 6.60 13.46 8.10
CA ARG A 196 5.32 12.92 8.56
C ARG A 196 4.22 13.39 7.61
N ASN A 197 4.16 12.76 6.44
CA ASN A 197 3.20 13.10 5.40
C ASN A 197 1.88 12.35 5.61
N PRO A 198 0.74 13.04 5.86
CA PRO A 198 -0.56 12.39 5.82
C PRO A 198 -0.80 11.77 4.45
N LEU A 199 -1.19 10.51 4.40
CA LEU A 199 -1.19 9.73 3.17
C LEU A 199 -2.37 8.78 3.09
N VAL A 200 -3.05 8.81 1.95
CA VAL A 200 -4.12 7.88 1.59
C VAL A 200 -3.73 7.16 0.30
N ILE A 201 -3.58 5.84 0.35
CA ILE A 201 -3.32 4.96 -0.80
C ILE A 201 -4.51 4.00 -0.92
N GLU A 202 -5.21 4.04 -2.05
CA GLU A 202 -6.42 3.24 -2.27
C GLU A 202 -6.48 2.60 -3.64
N ARG A 203 -6.88 1.32 -3.70
CA ARG A 203 -7.11 0.60 -4.96
C ARG A 203 -5.93 0.66 -5.93
N CYS A 204 -4.72 0.72 -5.37
CA CYS A 204 -3.49 0.76 -6.15
C CYS A 204 -2.90 -0.63 -6.30
N THR A 205 -2.09 -0.82 -7.35
CA THR A 205 -1.37 -2.05 -7.62
C THR A 205 0.13 -1.78 -7.61
N PHE A 206 0.87 -2.60 -6.88
CA PHE A 206 2.31 -2.51 -6.69
C PHE A 206 2.93 -3.86 -7.04
N VAL A 207 3.79 -3.91 -8.04
CA VAL A 207 4.34 -5.15 -8.58
C VAL A 207 5.86 -5.05 -8.67
N ARG A 208 6.58 -5.90 -7.93
CA ARG A 208 8.04 -6.09 -8.04
C ARG A 208 8.87 -4.80 -7.96
N ASN A 209 8.36 -3.78 -7.26
CA ASN A 209 9.12 -2.56 -6.98
C ASN A 209 10.32 -2.90 -6.09
N GLY A 210 11.34 -2.02 -6.07
CA GLY A 210 12.60 -2.32 -5.44
C GLY A 210 13.44 -3.29 -6.27
N ALA A 211 13.37 -3.20 -7.60
CA ALA A 211 14.05 -4.11 -8.52
C ALA A 211 15.58 -4.14 -8.35
N ALA A 212 16.18 -3.09 -7.77
CA ALA A 212 17.59 -3.07 -7.39
C ALA A 212 17.90 -3.88 -6.10
N ASN A 213 16.90 -4.48 -5.47
CA ASN A 213 16.97 -5.27 -4.25
C ASN A 213 17.63 -4.50 -3.08
N GLY A 214 17.39 -3.20 -2.95
CA GLY A 214 18.12 -2.28 -2.06
C GLY A 214 17.71 -2.26 -0.58
N ASN A 215 17.26 -3.37 0.00
CA ASN A 215 16.75 -3.44 1.38
C ASN A 215 15.72 -2.35 1.74
N THR A 216 14.68 -2.23 0.92
CA THR A 216 13.63 -1.23 1.06
C THR A 216 12.30 -1.88 0.68
N PRO A 217 11.20 -1.65 1.41
CA PRO A 217 9.89 -2.16 1.04
C PRO A 217 9.32 -1.45 -0.19
N GLN A 218 8.29 -2.02 -0.80
CA GLN A 218 7.56 -1.37 -1.91
C GLN A 218 6.89 -0.08 -1.46
N LEU A 219 6.33 -0.05 -0.25
CA LEU A 219 5.82 1.15 0.43
C LEU A 219 6.69 1.46 1.66
N ASN A 220 7.47 2.54 1.60
CA ASN A 220 8.39 2.95 2.66
C ASN A 220 7.94 4.28 3.29
N LEU A 221 7.17 4.19 4.36
CA LEU A 221 6.42 5.32 4.90
C LEU A 221 6.90 5.68 6.31
N THR A 222 6.94 6.99 6.58
CA THR A 222 7.07 7.52 7.93
C THR A 222 5.68 7.70 8.52
N VAL A 223 5.51 7.51 9.84
CA VAL A 223 4.25 7.83 10.54
C VAL A 223 3.81 9.27 10.30
N ALA A 224 2.51 9.51 10.35
CA ALA A 224 1.92 10.84 10.28
C ALA A 224 0.59 10.84 11.05
N ASP A 225 -0.07 12.00 11.13
CA ASP A 225 -1.39 12.13 11.77
C ASP A 225 -2.40 11.10 11.23
N SER A 226 -2.29 10.76 9.94
CA SER A 226 -3.06 9.69 9.32
C SER A 226 -2.31 9.05 8.16
N ILE A 227 -2.09 7.74 8.24
CA ILE A 227 -1.65 6.89 7.14
C ILE A 227 -2.75 5.85 6.88
N VAL A 228 -3.25 5.80 5.65
CA VAL A 228 -4.25 4.81 5.22
C VAL A 228 -3.78 4.12 3.96
N VAL A 229 -3.61 2.80 4.02
CA VAL A 229 -3.33 1.94 2.86
C VAL A 229 -4.44 0.90 2.79
N ARG A 230 -5.29 0.98 1.76
CA ARG A 230 -6.44 0.08 1.66
C ARG A 230 -6.77 -0.42 0.27
N SER A 231 -7.32 -1.64 0.22
CA SER A 231 -7.81 -2.25 -1.02
C SER A 231 -6.75 -2.31 -2.12
N CYS A 232 -5.47 -2.42 -1.76
CA CYS A 232 -4.36 -2.48 -2.71
C CYS A 232 -3.88 -3.92 -2.94
N THR A 233 -3.24 -4.13 -4.09
CA THR A 233 -2.48 -5.36 -4.39
C THR A 233 -0.99 -5.05 -4.35
N ILE A 234 -0.22 -5.79 -3.56
CA ILE A 234 1.23 -5.65 -3.40
C ILE A 234 1.87 -7.01 -3.67
N GLU A 235 2.40 -7.20 -4.87
CA GLU A 235 3.08 -8.43 -5.30
C GLU A 235 4.59 -8.17 -5.37
N GLY A 236 5.38 -8.93 -4.63
CA GLY A 236 6.83 -8.82 -4.65
C GLY A 236 7.46 -9.65 -5.76
N ASN A 237 8.79 -9.69 -5.78
CA ASN A 237 9.56 -10.56 -6.65
C ASN A 237 10.26 -11.62 -5.79
N PRO A 238 9.97 -12.93 -5.95
CA PRO A 238 10.62 -14.00 -5.20
C PRO A 238 12.15 -14.05 -5.30
N GLN A 239 12.73 -13.44 -6.33
CA GLN A 239 14.19 -13.32 -6.47
C GLN A 239 14.78 -12.16 -5.65
N ASN A 240 13.97 -11.20 -5.20
CA ASN A 240 14.39 -10.03 -4.43
C ASN A 240 14.21 -10.25 -2.93
N THR A 241 15.22 -10.87 -2.32
CA THR A 241 15.21 -11.28 -0.91
C THR A 241 15.33 -10.14 0.11
N MET A 242 15.50 -8.89 -0.34
CA MET A 242 15.65 -7.71 0.53
C MET A 242 14.44 -6.75 0.46
N VAL A 243 13.41 -7.02 -0.34
CA VAL A 243 12.27 -6.11 -0.56
C VAL A 243 11.04 -6.57 0.20
N GLY A 244 10.56 -5.77 1.16
CA GLY A 244 9.30 -6.01 1.88
C GLY A 244 8.07 -5.44 1.19
N GLY A 245 6.87 -5.76 1.68
CA GLY A 245 5.62 -5.19 1.19
C GLY A 245 5.42 -3.75 1.67
N ILE A 246 5.00 -3.59 2.93
CA ILE A 246 4.64 -2.30 3.53
C ILE A 246 5.41 -2.07 4.83
N VAL A 247 6.01 -0.88 4.98
CA VAL A 247 6.52 -0.40 6.27
C VAL A 247 5.95 0.96 6.59
N VAL A 248 5.49 1.13 7.83
CA VAL A 248 5.19 2.44 8.43
C VAL A 248 6.00 2.60 9.70
N ALA A 249 6.92 3.56 9.73
CA ALA A 249 7.92 3.65 10.79
C ALA A 249 8.02 5.03 11.45
N ASN A 250 8.21 5.04 12.77
CA ASN A 250 8.53 6.23 13.56
C ASN A 250 9.99 6.21 14.04
N LEU A 251 10.93 6.09 13.09
CA LEU A 251 12.36 5.90 13.39
C LEU A 251 13.02 7.05 14.15
N LEU A 252 12.43 8.24 14.10
CA LEU A 252 12.95 9.43 14.78
C LEU A 252 12.29 9.68 16.14
N GLY A 253 11.42 8.78 16.61
CA GLY A 253 10.80 8.88 17.92
C GLY A 253 9.91 10.10 18.07
N PHE A 254 9.19 10.45 17.01
CA PHE A 254 8.23 11.54 17.06
C PHE A 254 7.14 11.26 18.10
N GLU A 255 6.79 12.28 18.87
CA GLU A 255 5.63 12.26 19.76
C GLU A 255 4.37 12.69 19.00
N GLY A 256 3.22 12.12 19.32
CA GLY A 256 1.93 12.42 18.69
C GLY A 256 0.98 11.23 18.63
N ASP A 257 -0.29 11.51 18.34
CA ASP A 257 -1.34 10.50 18.19
C ASP A 257 -1.41 10.00 16.73
N TYR A 258 -0.32 9.38 16.27
CA TYR A 258 -0.21 8.91 14.89
C TYR A 258 -1.09 7.68 14.65
N VAL A 259 -1.92 7.70 13.61
CA VAL A 259 -2.81 6.61 13.25
C VAL A 259 -2.41 5.99 11.91
N THR A 260 -2.17 4.69 11.92
CA THR A 260 -1.86 3.89 10.74
C THR A 260 -2.97 2.86 10.52
N VAL A 261 -3.58 2.85 9.34
CA VAL A 261 -4.60 1.88 8.94
C VAL A 261 -4.12 1.16 7.69
N ILE A 262 -3.88 -0.14 7.79
CA ILE A 262 -3.52 -1.02 6.69
C ILE A 262 -4.61 -2.08 6.59
N LYS A 263 -5.49 -1.96 5.59
CA LYS A 263 -6.67 -2.83 5.52
C LYS A 263 -7.10 -3.30 4.15
N ASP A 264 -7.76 -4.45 4.08
CA ASP A 264 -8.34 -4.99 2.84
C ASP A 264 -7.31 -5.15 1.71
N ASN A 265 -6.01 -5.29 2.02
CA ASN A 265 -4.95 -5.41 1.01
C ASN A 265 -4.62 -6.88 0.72
N ARG A 266 -4.17 -7.17 -0.49
CA ARG A 266 -3.53 -8.44 -0.86
C ARG A 266 -2.02 -8.22 -0.99
N ILE A 267 -1.23 -8.92 -0.19
CA ILE A 267 0.24 -8.76 -0.10
C ILE A 267 0.89 -10.13 -0.29
N THR A 268 1.60 -10.34 -1.40
CA THR A 268 2.21 -11.64 -1.70
C THR A 268 3.64 -11.53 -2.18
N ASP A 269 4.41 -12.61 -1.97
CA ASP A 269 5.72 -12.81 -2.60
C ASP A 269 6.75 -11.70 -2.29
N ASN A 270 6.67 -11.10 -1.10
CA ASN A 270 7.69 -10.16 -0.61
C ASN A 270 8.63 -10.85 0.40
N ARG A 271 9.73 -10.18 0.76
CA ARG A 271 10.59 -10.57 1.89
C ARG A 271 9.82 -10.72 3.20
N PHE A 272 8.88 -9.81 3.44
CA PHE A 272 7.94 -9.78 4.57
C PHE A 272 6.69 -9.02 4.14
N GLY A 273 5.56 -9.23 4.79
CA GLY A 273 4.29 -8.60 4.41
C GLY A 273 4.17 -7.15 4.88
N ILE A 274 3.89 -6.97 6.18
CA ILE A 274 3.68 -5.67 6.83
C ILE A 274 4.66 -5.50 7.99
N ALA A 275 5.20 -4.30 8.17
CA ALA A 275 5.93 -3.94 9.38
C ALA A 275 5.54 -2.55 9.93
N THR A 276 5.39 -2.45 11.25
CA THR A 276 5.11 -1.18 11.95
C THR A 276 6.14 -0.92 13.05
N TYR A 277 6.86 0.20 12.96
CA TYR A 277 7.99 0.47 13.85
C TYR A 277 7.69 1.62 14.81
N LEU A 278 7.96 1.38 16.10
CA LEU A 278 7.96 2.38 17.17
C LEU A 278 6.58 3.05 17.39
N SER A 279 6.53 4.18 18.09
CA SER A 279 5.29 4.83 18.54
C SER A 279 4.32 5.15 17.40
N GLN A 280 3.15 4.51 17.43
CA GLN A 280 1.96 4.75 16.59
C GLN A 280 0.78 3.93 17.11
N LYS A 281 -0.44 4.27 16.68
CA LYS A 281 -1.62 3.43 16.78
C LYS A 281 -1.89 2.77 15.43
N ALA A 282 -1.59 1.48 15.31
CA ALA A 282 -1.72 0.72 14.08
C ALA A 282 -2.95 -0.18 14.08
N PHE A 283 -3.70 -0.17 12.99
CA PHE A 283 -4.81 -1.06 12.69
C PHE A 283 -4.47 -1.87 11.44
N ILE A 284 -4.28 -3.17 11.60
CA ILE A 284 -3.94 -4.09 10.52
C ILE A 284 -5.09 -5.08 10.37
N VAL A 285 -5.97 -4.82 9.40
CA VAL A 285 -7.33 -5.41 9.39
C VAL A 285 -7.67 -6.02 8.03
N ASP A 286 -8.22 -7.22 8.02
CA ASP A 286 -8.80 -7.86 6.82
C ASP A 286 -7.85 -7.93 5.60
N ASN A 287 -6.54 -8.04 5.83
CA ASN A 287 -5.56 -8.22 4.77
C ASN A 287 -5.35 -9.70 4.44
N ILE A 288 -4.97 -10.00 3.20
CA ILE A 288 -4.53 -11.32 2.74
C ILE A 288 -3.02 -11.27 2.50
N LEU A 289 -2.25 -11.98 3.34
CA LEU A 289 -0.80 -12.06 3.29
C LEU A 289 -0.40 -13.50 2.95
N VAL A 290 0.19 -13.72 1.78
CA VAL A 290 0.53 -15.08 1.30
C VAL A 290 1.96 -15.13 0.80
N ASP A 291 2.72 -16.13 1.23
CA ASP A 291 4.07 -16.43 0.74
C ASP A 291 5.06 -15.25 0.86
N ASN A 292 4.91 -14.43 1.90
CA ASN A 292 5.85 -13.36 2.20
C ASN A 292 7.08 -13.91 2.97
N ASN A 293 7.85 -14.78 2.32
CA ASN A 293 8.88 -15.60 2.95
C ASN A 293 10.25 -15.55 2.25
N HIS A 294 10.49 -14.61 1.35
CA HIS A 294 11.73 -14.59 0.54
C HIS A 294 12.97 -14.06 1.28
N GLU A 295 12.88 -13.85 2.59
CA GLU A 295 14.06 -13.66 3.43
C GLU A 295 14.88 -14.95 3.51
N THR A 296 16.20 -14.84 3.35
CA THR A 296 17.13 -15.98 3.41
C THR A 296 17.52 -16.38 4.83
N ASN A 297 17.39 -15.45 5.78
CA ASN A 297 17.65 -15.67 7.19
C ASN A 297 16.43 -15.22 8.01
N ALA A 298 15.70 -16.17 8.59
CA ALA A 298 14.49 -15.91 9.37
C ALA A 298 14.69 -14.90 10.52
N MET A 299 15.93 -14.71 11.01
CA MET A 299 16.23 -13.70 12.04
C MET A 299 16.28 -12.26 11.51
N ASN A 300 16.36 -12.07 10.20
CA ASN A 300 16.41 -10.77 9.55
C ASN A 300 15.03 -10.28 9.04
N GLY A 301 14.03 -11.17 8.95
CA GLY A 301 12.73 -10.89 8.33
C GLY A 301 11.90 -12.15 8.04
N GLY A 302 10.93 -12.04 7.14
CA GLY A 302 10.05 -13.16 6.75
C GLY A 302 8.71 -13.22 7.48
N SER A 303 8.37 -12.22 8.29
CA SER A 303 7.07 -12.18 8.97
C SER A 303 5.95 -11.80 7.99
N GLY A 304 4.78 -12.41 8.16
CA GLY A 304 3.55 -11.88 7.58
C GLY A 304 3.30 -10.47 8.11
N ILE A 305 3.25 -10.33 9.44
CA ILE A 305 3.18 -9.03 10.13
C ILE A 305 4.29 -8.94 11.19
N ASN A 306 5.02 -7.83 11.22
CA ASN A 306 6.02 -7.54 12.22
C ASN A 306 5.72 -6.23 12.96
N VAL A 307 5.49 -6.32 14.27
CA VAL A 307 5.41 -5.15 15.16
C VAL A 307 6.75 -5.02 15.86
N TYR A 308 7.49 -3.95 15.55
CA TYR A 308 8.82 -3.71 16.12
C TYR A 308 8.83 -2.43 16.95
N ASP A 309 8.85 -2.57 18.27
CA ASP A 309 8.88 -1.45 19.18
C ASP A 309 9.46 -1.87 20.54
N PRO A 310 10.79 -2.00 20.65
CA PRO A 310 11.45 -2.41 21.89
C PRO A 310 11.25 -1.43 23.06
N TYR A 311 10.72 -0.23 22.80
CA TYR A 311 10.48 0.81 23.82
C TYR A 311 9.06 0.83 24.36
N GLN A 312 8.18 -0.07 23.91
CA GLN A 312 6.82 -0.25 24.44
C GLN A 312 5.96 1.02 24.39
N THR A 313 5.90 1.62 23.21
CA THR A 313 5.16 2.85 22.87
C THR A 313 4.01 2.64 21.88
N GLN A 314 4.02 1.56 21.10
CA GLN A 314 3.07 1.27 20.02
C GLN A 314 1.81 0.56 20.52
N TYR A 315 0.65 0.98 20.01
CA TYR A 315 -0.62 0.27 20.17
C TYR A 315 -1.02 -0.36 18.84
N THR A 316 -1.21 -1.68 18.80
CA THR A 316 -1.50 -2.38 17.55
C THR A 316 -2.74 -3.25 17.70
N TYR A 317 -3.69 -3.08 16.78
CA TYR A 317 -4.90 -3.88 16.64
C TYR A 317 -4.79 -4.70 15.36
N ILE A 318 -4.84 -6.02 15.48
CA ILE A 318 -4.69 -6.95 14.36
C ILE A 318 -5.91 -7.88 14.33
N SER A 319 -6.68 -7.86 13.25
CA SER A 319 -7.93 -8.62 13.17
C SER A 319 -8.30 -9.01 11.74
N GLY A 320 -8.89 -10.19 11.56
CA GLY A 320 -9.48 -10.60 10.27
C GLY A 320 -8.48 -10.89 9.15
N ASN A 321 -7.17 -10.87 9.43
CA ASN A 321 -6.16 -11.10 8.40
C ASN A 321 -6.03 -12.60 8.08
N HIS A 322 -5.84 -12.93 6.80
CA HIS A 322 -5.37 -14.26 6.37
C HIS A 322 -3.85 -14.20 6.23
N ILE A 323 -3.12 -15.02 6.99
CA ILE A 323 -1.65 -15.04 7.00
C ILE A 323 -1.17 -16.45 6.68
N GLU A 324 -0.58 -16.62 5.51
CA GLU A 324 -0.16 -17.91 4.99
C GLU A 324 1.26 -17.92 4.45
N GLY A 325 1.98 -19.02 4.69
CA GLY A 325 3.24 -19.34 4.02
C GLY A 325 4.41 -18.40 4.39
N SER A 326 4.31 -17.62 5.46
CA SER A 326 5.39 -16.73 5.93
C SER A 326 6.40 -17.50 6.81
N LEU A 327 7.63 -16.99 6.98
CA LEU A 327 8.61 -17.62 7.90
C LEU A 327 8.16 -17.50 9.37
N TRP A 328 7.40 -16.44 9.65
CA TRP A 328 6.69 -16.19 10.89
C TRP A 328 5.31 -15.62 10.54
N GLY A 329 4.24 -16.04 11.22
CA GLY A 329 2.92 -15.45 11.02
C GLY A 329 2.91 -14.00 11.48
N ILE A 330 2.94 -13.79 12.79
CA ILE A 330 3.08 -12.48 13.43
C ILE A 330 4.25 -12.51 14.40
N THR A 331 5.14 -11.51 14.30
CA THR A 331 6.21 -11.27 15.27
C THR A 331 5.96 -10.00 16.06
N LEU A 332 6.00 -10.10 17.39
CA LEU A 332 5.87 -8.97 18.30
C LEU A 332 7.20 -8.75 19.02
N VAL A 333 7.96 -7.74 18.60
CA VAL A 333 9.25 -7.38 19.20
C VAL A 333 9.03 -6.12 20.04
N GLY A 334 8.51 -6.31 21.25
CA GLY A 334 8.07 -5.22 22.13
C GLY A 334 6.61 -4.81 21.90
N GLY A 335 6.36 -3.52 21.65
CA GLY A 335 5.03 -2.90 21.63
C GLY A 335 4.54 -2.53 23.03
N LYS A 336 3.64 -1.55 23.15
CA LYS A 336 2.97 -1.25 24.42
C LYS A 336 1.80 -2.19 24.64
N GLU A 337 1.02 -2.38 23.59
CA GLU A 337 -0.12 -3.30 23.55
C GLU A 337 -0.27 -3.82 22.12
N ALA A 338 -0.21 -5.14 21.98
CA ALA A 338 -0.60 -5.83 20.76
C ALA A 338 -1.88 -6.61 21.06
N ASN A 339 -2.97 -6.21 20.44
CA ASN A 339 -4.27 -6.81 20.60
C ASN A 339 -4.65 -7.50 19.30
N LEU A 340 -4.52 -8.82 19.29
CA LEU A 340 -4.84 -9.72 18.19
C LEU A 340 -6.21 -10.39 18.40
N GLY A 341 -6.95 -10.00 19.44
CA GLY A 341 -8.23 -10.62 19.82
C GLY A 341 -8.45 -10.61 21.33
N ARG A 342 -9.45 -9.86 21.78
CA ARG A 342 -9.82 -9.67 23.18
C ARG A 342 -11.34 -9.75 23.32
N THR A 343 -11.84 -10.98 23.36
CA THR A 343 -13.27 -11.32 23.38
C THR A 343 -13.80 -11.55 24.78
N ASP A 344 -12.94 -11.42 25.81
CA ASP A 344 -13.29 -11.48 27.23
C ASP A 344 -13.94 -10.18 27.76
N VAL A 345 -13.99 -9.14 26.93
CA VAL A 345 -14.68 -7.87 27.20
C VAL A 345 -15.85 -7.66 26.24
N PRO A 346 -16.88 -6.88 26.60
CA PRO A 346 -18.00 -6.58 25.71
C PRO A 346 -17.56 -5.88 24.41
N GLU A 347 -18.28 -6.10 23.31
CA GLU A 347 -17.94 -5.48 22.00
C GLU A 347 -17.91 -3.94 22.02
N SER A 348 -18.63 -3.33 22.97
CA SER A 348 -18.63 -1.88 23.19
C SER A 348 -17.38 -1.33 23.89
N ASP A 349 -16.50 -2.19 24.42
CA ASP A 349 -15.27 -1.77 25.09
C ASP A 349 -14.21 -1.38 24.05
N SER A 350 -13.49 -0.27 24.27
CA SER A 350 -12.40 0.19 23.41
C SER A 350 -11.23 -0.79 23.25
N ARG A 351 -11.14 -1.79 24.14
CA ARG A 351 -10.15 -2.86 24.13
C ARG A 351 -10.66 -4.11 23.41
N TYR A 352 -11.94 -4.16 23.05
CA TYR A 352 -12.47 -5.29 22.29
C TYR A 352 -11.75 -5.40 20.95
N ASN A 353 -11.39 -6.64 20.61
CA ASN A 353 -10.97 -7.01 19.27
C ASN A 353 -11.55 -8.40 19.00
N PRO A 354 -12.26 -8.63 17.89
CA PRO A 354 -12.82 -9.94 17.58
C PRO A 354 -11.78 -11.02 17.26
N GLY A 355 -10.51 -10.63 17.04
CA GLY A 355 -9.47 -11.49 16.50
C GLY A 355 -9.78 -11.85 15.05
N ARG A 356 -10.20 -13.09 14.78
CA ARG A 356 -10.53 -13.60 13.45
C ARG A 356 -9.37 -13.61 12.45
N ASN A 357 -8.14 -13.52 12.93
CA ASN A 357 -7.00 -13.82 12.08
C ASN A 357 -6.97 -15.32 11.76
N PHE A 358 -6.64 -15.67 10.53
CA PHE A 358 -6.53 -17.03 10.03
C PHE A 358 -5.08 -17.33 9.68
N PHE A 359 -4.49 -18.34 10.32
CA PHE A 359 -3.11 -18.73 10.12
C PHE A 359 -2.99 -20.06 9.39
N ARG A 360 -2.04 -20.14 8.46
CA ARG A 360 -1.76 -21.37 7.72
C ARG A 360 -0.32 -21.47 7.27
N ASN A 361 0.32 -22.62 7.50
CA ASN A 361 1.66 -22.92 7.01
C ASN A 361 2.74 -21.85 7.30
N ASN A 362 2.61 -21.09 8.38
CA ASN A 362 3.64 -20.12 8.77
C ASN A 362 4.70 -20.82 9.60
N GLY A 363 5.97 -20.76 9.20
CA GLY A 363 7.02 -21.46 9.90
C GLY A 363 8.39 -21.39 9.26
N ASN A 364 9.40 -21.74 10.04
CA ASN A 364 10.79 -21.81 9.61
C ASN A 364 11.49 -22.97 10.33
N GLY A 365 12.54 -23.53 9.71
CA GLY A 365 13.29 -24.66 10.30
C GLY A 365 12.47 -25.94 10.52
N GLY A 366 11.32 -26.09 9.85
CA GLY A 366 10.39 -27.21 10.05
C GLY A 366 9.46 -27.07 11.26
N VAL A 367 9.47 -25.91 11.93
CA VAL A 367 8.59 -25.57 13.06
C VAL A 367 7.60 -24.49 12.61
N LEU A 368 6.36 -24.61 13.07
CA LEU A 368 5.31 -23.64 12.79
C LEU A 368 5.33 -22.51 13.83
N TYR A 369 5.15 -21.27 13.35
CA TYR A 369 5.15 -20.07 14.19
C TYR A 369 4.04 -19.15 13.70
N ASP A 370 2.83 -19.32 14.22
CA ASP A 370 1.71 -18.42 13.90
C ASP A 370 1.85 -17.09 14.64
N LEU A 371 2.25 -17.13 15.91
CA LEU A 371 2.51 -15.96 16.73
C LEU A 371 3.79 -16.15 17.54
N TYR A 372 4.70 -15.18 17.44
CA TYR A 372 5.91 -15.12 18.26
C TYR A 372 5.89 -13.84 19.11
N ASN A 373 5.63 -13.99 20.42
CA ASN A 373 5.69 -12.88 21.37
C ASN A 373 7.12 -12.71 21.90
N ASN A 374 7.96 -11.96 21.19
CA ASN A 374 9.31 -11.61 21.63
C ASN A 374 9.31 -10.38 22.55
N SER A 375 8.45 -10.37 23.57
CA SER A 375 8.31 -9.26 24.50
C SER A 375 7.87 -9.74 25.88
N PRO A 376 8.10 -8.97 26.95
CA PRO A 376 7.54 -9.27 28.27
C PRO A 376 6.04 -8.94 28.38
N ASN A 377 5.41 -8.43 27.31
CA ASN A 377 4.05 -7.93 27.35
C ASN A 377 3.02 -9.05 27.28
N ILE A 378 1.93 -8.88 28.01
CA ILE A 378 0.74 -9.70 27.83
C ILE A 378 0.11 -9.37 26.48
N VAL A 379 -0.26 -10.42 25.74
CA VAL A 379 -0.89 -10.33 24.42
C VAL A 379 -2.24 -11.04 24.47
N TYR A 380 -3.28 -10.38 23.96
CA TYR A 380 -4.60 -10.99 23.78
C TYR A 380 -4.73 -11.40 22.31
N ALA A 381 -5.03 -12.69 22.06
CA ALA A 381 -5.10 -13.29 20.73
C ALA A 381 -6.28 -14.28 20.60
N GLN A 382 -7.38 -14.01 21.30
CA GLN A 382 -8.60 -14.82 21.30
C GLN A 382 -9.35 -14.69 19.96
N GLY A 383 -10.19 -15.67 19.62
CA GLY A 383 -11.03 -15.62 18.42
C GLY A 383 -10.29 -15.82 17.09
N ASN A 384 -8.99 -16.14 17.12
CA ASN A 384 -8.19 -16.46 15.94
C ASN A 384 -8.27 -17.94 15.57
N VAL A 385 -8.14 -18.26 14.29
CA VAL A 385 -8.05 -19.63 13.77
C VAL A 385 -6.60 -19.98 13.52
N TRP A 386 -6.09 -20.90 14.32
CA TRP A 386 -4.67 -21.29 14.35
C TRP A 386 -4.36 -22.43 13.37
N ASN A 387 -3.10 -22.53 12.93
CA ASN A 387 -2.61 -23.55 12.00
C ASN A 387 -2.41 -24.91 12.69
N VAL A 388 -3.49 -25.45 13.25
CA VAL A 388 -3.55 -26.73 13.94
C VAL A 388 -4.79 -27.51 13.51
N ALA A 389 -4.68 -28.84 13.49
CA ALA A 389 -5.78 -29.70 13.06
C ALA A 389 -7.01 -29.60 13.98
N VAL A 390 -6.79 -29.33 15.27
CA VAL A 390 -7.84 -29.23 16.28
C VAL A 390 -7.60 -27.96 17.11
N GLN A 391 -8.62 -27.10 17.23
CA GLN A 391 -8.53 -25.83 17.97
C GLN A 391 -8.68 -26.04 19.49
N ARG A 392 -7.80 -26.83 20.10
CA ARG A 392 -7.69 -26.99 21.55
C ARG A 392 -6.43 -26.29 22.05
N GLU A 393 -6.47 -25.87 23.30
CA GLU A 393 -5.36 -25.15 23.95
C GLU A 393 -4.00 -25.84 23.75
N ALA A 394 -3.90 -27.13 24.09
CA ALA A 394 -2.66 -27.90 23.96
C ALA A 394 -2.14 -28.05 22.51
N ASP A 395 -3.02 -27.95 21.51
CA ASP A 395 -2.61 -28.00 20.11
C ASP A 395 -2.10 -26.62 19.68
N ILE A 396 -2.82 -25.55 20.03
CA ILE A 396 -2.51 -24.14 19.72
C ILE A 396 -1.19 -23.70 20.38
N GLU A 397 -0.90 -24.19 21.59
CA GLU A 397 0.36 -23.92 22.29
C GLU A 397 1.60 -24.23 21.42
N ASN A 398 1.52 -25.22 20.52
CA ASN A 398 2.66 -25.61 19.69
C ASN A 398 2.96 -24.64 18.52
N VAL A 399 2.09 -23.66 18.26
CA VAL A 399 2.27 -22.67 17.19
C VAL A 399 2.34 -21.23 17.72
N VAL A 400 2.29 -21.06 19.04
CA VAL A 400 2.40 -19.78 19.75
C VAL A 400 3.65 -19.82 20.62
N PHE A 401 4.63 -18.95 20.34
CA PHE A 401 5.83 -18.82 21.16
C PHE A 401 5.67 -17.67 22.16
N HIS A 402 5.75 -17.97 23.46
CA HIS A 402 5.50 -17.00 24.53
C HIS A 402 6.07 -17.46 25.89
N ARG A 403 5.49 -16.98 27.00
CA ARG A 403 5.94 -17.28 28.37
C ARG A 403 6.12 -18.77 28.69
N HIS A 404 5.28 -19.63 28.11
CA HIS A 404 5.37 -21.08 28.31
C HIS A 404 6.72 -21.63 27.81
N ASP A 405 7.23 -21.11 26.71
CA ASP A 405 8.50 -21.49 26.10
C ASP A 405 9.70 -20.79 26.75
N ASP A 406 9.54 -19.51 27.12
CA ASP A 406 10.56 -18.71 27.79
C ASP A 406 9.91 -17.84 28.88
N ALA A 407 10.24 -18.14 30.14
CA ALA A 407 9.66 -17.47 31.31
C ALA A 407 9.91 -15.95 31.39
N SER A 408 10.86 -15.40 30.61
CA SER A 408 11.12 -13.96 30.51
C SER A 408 10.11 -13.21 29.62
N LEU A 409 9.36 -13.94 28.80
CA LEU A 409 8.36 -13.39 27.89
C LEU A 409 6.99 -13.25 28.56
N GLY A 410 6.13 -12.48 27.91
CA GLY A 410 4.77 -12.25 28.35
C GLY A 410 3.82 -13.36 27.89
N GLU A 411 2.75 -13.54 28.67
CA GLU A 411 1.72 -14.54 28.40
C GLU A 411 0.85 -14.14 27.21
N VAL A 412 0.37 -15.14 26.46
CA VAL A 412 -0.54 -14.94 25.32
C VAL A 412 -1.85 -15.62 25.68
N PHE A 413 -2.93 -14.86 25.69
CA PHE A 413 -4.28 -15.37 25.90
C PHE A 413 -4.94 -15.65 24.55
N PHE A 414 -4.88 -16.90 24.07
CA PHE A 414 -5.41 -17.29 22.76
C PHE A 414 -6.71 -18.12 22.82
N MET A 415 -7.23 -18.39 24.02
CA MET A 415 -8.50 -19.08 24.24
C MET A 415 -9.61 -18.09 24.65
N PRO A 416 -10.86 -18.22 24.14
CA PRO A 416 -11.30 -19.23 23.19
C PRO A 416 -10.75 -18.97 21.78
N PRO A 417 -10.54 -20.03 20.97
CA PRO A 417 -10.10 -19.87 19.60
C PRO A 417 -11.28 -19.51 18.69
N GLY A 418 -10.97 -19.06 17.48
CA GLY A 418 -11.92 -18.82 16.41
C GLY A 418 -12.47 -20.12 15.82
N ASN A 419 -13.58 -20.01 15.10
CA ASN A 419 -14.20 -21.14 14.42
C ASN A 419 -13.67 -21.26 12.97
N PRO A 420 -12.97 -22.35 12.61
CA PRO A 420 -12.36 -22.52 11.30
C PRO A 420 -13.36 -22.63 10.13
N THR A 421 -14.65 -22.87 10.41
CA THR A 421 -15.66 -22.98 9.35
C THR A 421 -16.29 -21.63 8.97
N GLY A 422 -16.07 -20.57 9.75
CA GLY A 422 -16.74 -19.28 9.55
C GLY A 422 -18.25 -19.30 9.78
N ILE A 423 -18.83 -20.44 10.17
CA ILE A 423 -20.26 -20.58 10.43
C ILE A 423 -20.47 -20.68 11.93
N SER A 424 -21.03 -19.64 12.56
CA SER A 424 -21.53 -19.74 13.92
C SER A 424 -22.65 -20.78 13.97
N SER A 425 -22.57 -21.69 14.95
CA SER A 425 -23.59 -22.72 15.16
C SER A 425 -24.48 -22.37 16.35
N GLU A 426 -25.78 -22.31 16.12
CA GLU A 426 -26.79 -22.21 17.18
C GLU A 426 -27.49 -23.57 17.32
N HIS A 427 -27.64 -24.02 18.57
CA HIS A 427 -28.31 -25.27 18.91
C HIS A 427 -29.70 -24.96 19.45
N PHE A 428 -30.72 -25.61 18.89
CA PHE A 428 -32.11 -25.50 19.34
C PHE A 428 -32.63 -26.89 19.71
N GLU A 429 -33.46 -26.97 20.75
CA GLU A 429 -34.23 -28.18 21.07
C GLU A 429 -35.66 -28.03 20.52
N GLY A 430 -36.10 -28.98 19.69
CA GLY A 430 -37.44 -28.96 19.10
C GLY A 430 -37.75 -27.76 18.20
N ASP A 431 -38.98 -27.22 18.31
CA ASP A 431 -39.50 -26.17 17.42
C ASP A 431 -39.00 -24.74 17.75
N GLU A 432 -38.04 -24.59 18.68
CA GLU A 432 -37.52 -23.29 19.14
C GLU A 432 -36.76 -22.49 18.07
N ALA A 433 -36.31 -23.14 16.98
CA ALA A 433 -35.72 -22.46 15.83
C ALA A 433 -36.73 -21.56 15.07
N ASN A 434 -38.02 -21.66 15.40
CA ASN A 434 -39.13 -20.94 14.76
C ASN A 434 -39.67 -19.77 15.61
N ASP A 435 -38.95 -19.32 16.65
CA ASP A 435 -39.36 -18.23 17.53
C ASP A 435 -39.15 -16.83 16.90
N GLY A 436 -39.89 -16.54 15.82
CA GLY A 436 -40.22 -15.17 15.43
C GLY A 436 -39.19 -14.38 14.61
N ASN A 437 -37.97 -14.89 14.37
CA ASN A 437 -37.03 -14.23 13.45
C ASN A 437 -37.33 -14.61 11.98
N GLN A 438 -37.77 -13.60 11.21
CA GLN A 438 -38.33 -13.69 9.85
C GLN A 438 -37.35 -14.13 8.73
N LEU A 439 -36.29 -14.88 9.04
CA LEU A 439 -35.29 -15.28 8.04
C LEU A 439 -35.57 -16.69 7.49
N PRO A 440 -35.50 -16.89 6.16
CA PRO A 440 -35.72 -18.20 5.56
C PRO A 440 -34.67 -19.23 6.02
N LEU A 441 -35.14 -20.46 6.25
CA LEU A 441 -34.31 -21.61 6.63
C LEU A 441 -33.97 -22.42 5.37
N TYR A 442 -32.70 -22.79 5.19
CA TYR A 442 -32.23 -23.58 4.06
C TYR A 442 -31.63 -24.91 4.53
N ASP A 443 -31.77 -25.97 3.74
CA ASP A 443 -30.96 -27.18 3.91
C ASP A 443 -29.54 -26.99 3.35
N LEU A 444 -28.68 -27.98 3.56
CA LEU A 444 -27.29 -27.94 3.10
C LEU A 444 -27.13 -27.98 1.56
N SER A 445 -28.20 -28.27 0.81
CA SER A 445 -28.21 -28.16 -0.66
C SER A 445 -28.58 -26.77 -1.16
N GLY A 446 -28.85 -25.83 -0.24
CA GLY A 446 -29.31 -24.47 -0.56
C GLY A 446 -30.80 -24.41 -0.90
N ARG A 447 -31.56 -25.48 -0.64
CA ARG A 447 -33.01 -25.48 -0.82
C ARG A 447 -33.65 -24.85 0.40
N GLU A 448 -34.52 -23.87 0.16
CA GLU A 448 -35.34 -23.24 1.18
C GLU A 448 -36.40 -24.22 1.72
N ILE A 449 -36.49 -24.33 3.05
CA ILE A 449 -37.33 -25.27 3.79
C ILE A 449 -38.52 -24.58 4.46
N VAL A 450 -38.38 -23.33 4.94
CA VAL A 450 -39.46 -22.56 5.61
C VAL A 450 -39.37 -21.07 5.27
N ASN A 451 -40.52 -20.44 4.96
CA ASN A 451 -40.63 -19.03 4.53
C ASN A 451 -41.64 -18.20 5.37
N SER A 452 -41.62 -18.32 6.71
CA SER A 452 -42.43 -17.52 7.68
C SER A 452 -43.88 -18.01 7.96
N PRO A 453 -44.57 -17.50 9.00
CA PRO A 453 -44.99 -18.23 10.20
C PRO A 453 -46.42 -18.76 10.08
N SER A 454 -46.60 -20.07 9.92
CA SER A 454 -47.87 -20.80 10.17
C SER A 454 -47.84 -22.26 9.69
N SER A 455 -46.74 -22.77 9.16
CA SER A 455 -46.62 -24.21 8.93
C SER A 455 -46.26 -24.90 10.24
N GLU A 456 -47.30 -25.31 10.99
CA GLU A 456 -47.19 -26.36 12.00
C GLU A 456 -46.60 -27.62 11.33
N GLY A 457 -45.31 -27.82 11.51
CA GLY A 457 -44.58 -28.97 11.02
C GLY A 457 -43.26 -29.03 11.74
N SER A 458 -43.11 -30.01 12.62
CA SER A 458 -41.87 -30.22 13.37
C SER A 458 -40.71 -30.35 12.39
N LEU A 459 -39.70 -29.49 12.52
CA LEU A 459 -38.48 -29.65 11.74
C LEU A 459 -37.82 -30.97 12.14
N ALA A 460 -37.32 -31.72 11.16
CA ALA A 460 -36.59 -32.94 11.46
C ALA A 460 -35.25 -32.60 12.13
N ASN A 461 -34.78 -33.47 13.02
CA ASN A 461 -33.44 -33.34 13.59
C ASN A 461 -32.41 -33.30 12.45
N GLY A 462 -31.54 -32.30 12.47
CA GLY A 462 -30.69 -32.03 11.31
C GLY A 462 -29.92 -30.72 11.39
N ILE A 463 -29.13 -30.48 10.34
CA ILE A 463 -28.32 -29.28 10.17
C ILE A 463 -28.95 -28.42 9.06
N TYR A 464 -29.17 -27.15 9.38
CA TYR A 464 -29.78 -26.15 8.51
C TYR A 464 -28.93 -24.89 8.46
N ILE A 465 -29.27 -23.97 7.55
CA ILE A 465 -28.67 -22.65 7.41
C ILE A 465 -29.75 -21.59 7.53
N GLN A 466 -29.57 -20.61 8.41
CA GLN A 466 -30.48 -19.47 8.57
C GLN A 466 -29.66 -18.19 8.74
N GLY A 467 -29.90 -17.17 7.91
CA GLY A 467 -29.20 -15.88 8.02
C GLY A 467 -27.67 -15.97 7.96
N GLY A 468 -27.12 -16.95 7.24
CA GLY A 468 -25.67 -17.19 7.15
C GLY A 468 -25.07 -17.97 8.34
N LYS A 469 -25.89 -18.44 9.29
CA LYS A 469 -25.48 -19.27 10.43
C LYS A 469 -25.90 -20.72 10.25
N LYS A 470 -25.20 -21.64 10.90
CA LYS A 470 -25.54 -23.07 10.99
C LYS A 470 -26.54 -23.22 12.15
N VAL A 471 -27.66 -23.86 11.88
CA VAL A 471 -28.69 -24.18 12.88
C VAL A 471 -28.68 -25.69 13.05
N ILE A 472 -28.55 -26.18 14.29
CA ILE A 472 -28.60 -27.61 14.61
C ILE A 472 -29.85 -27.85 15.44
N ILE A 473 -30.76 -28.69 14.92
CA ILE A 473 -31.99 -29.10 15.60
C ILE A 473 -31.76 -30.52 16.13
N ASN A 474 -31.80 -30.66 17.45
CA ASN A 474 -31.54 -31.91 18.17
C ASN A 474 -32.80 -32.63 18.62
#